data_AF-A0A6L8W7T4-F1
#
_entry.id   AF-A0A6L8W7T4-F1
#
_cell.length_a   1.000
_cell.length_b   1.000
_cell.length_c   1.000
_cell.angle_alpha   90.00
_cell.angle_beta   90.00
_cell.angle_gamma   90.00
#
_symmetry.space_group_name_H-M   'P 1'
#
loop_
_entity.id
_entity.type
_entity.pdbx_description
1 polymer ?
#
loop_
_entity_poly.entity_id
_entity_poly.type
_entity_poly.pdbx_seq_one_letter_code
_entity_poly.pdbx_strand_id
1 'polypeptide(L)'
;MSNPDDEKKYWLEEPGNFNKIFYGVIGLCVLIALPKILTLLDILLYKQGRFVLADFFVFYTFFGVLGYVVMIFLAKKLRAFLMRDEDYYD
;
A
#
# COMPACT_ATOMS: atom_id res chain seq x y z
N MET A 1 -19.12 35.90 3.89
CA MET A 1 -18.68 35.13 5.06
C MET A 1 -19.38 33.79 4.98
N SER A 2 -18.66 32.71 4.71
CA SER A 2 -19.21 31.35 4.73
C SER A 2 -19.52 30.97 6.18
N ASN A 3 -20.72 30.45 6.42
CA ASN A 3 -21.20 30.04 7.73
C ASN A 3 -20.39 28.80 8.20
N PRO A 4 -19.89 28.73 9.44
CA PRO A 4 -19.11 27.58 9.94
C PRO A 4 -19.95 26.28 10.01
N ASP A 5 -21.28 26.35 9.91
CA ASP A 5 -22.16 25.18 9.94
C ASP A 5 -22.40 24.55 8.56
N ASP A 6 -21.81 25.12 7.50
CA ASP A 6 -21.89 24.60 6.12
C ASP A 6 -20.69 23.68 5.78
N GLU A 7 -20.13 23.02 6.80
CA GLU A 7 -19.12 21.99 6.61
C GLU A 7 -19.76 20.79 5.90
N LYS A 8 -19.38 20.61 4.63
CA LYS A 8 -19.81 19.47 3.81
C LYS A 8 -19.33 18.19 4.47
N LYS A 9 -20.22 17.48 5.16
CA LYS A 9 -19.93 16.17 5.74
C LYS A 9 -19.50 15.20 4.65
N TYR A 10 -18.23 14.81 4.63
CA TYR A 10 -17.70 13.92 3.61
C TYR A 10 -17.98 12.47 3.99
N TRP A 11 -18.42 11.67 3.03
CA TRP A 11 -18.76 10.26 3.25
C TRP A 11 -17.58 9.41 3.78
N LEU A 12 -16.34 9.88 3.57
CA LEU A 12 -15.10 9.26 4.04
C LEU A 12 -14.76 9.58 5.50
N GLU A 13 -15.41 10.57 6.12
CA GLU A 13 -15.21 10.95 7.52
C GLU A 13 -15.98 10.04 8.48
N GLU A 14 -16.93 9.26 7.96
CA GLU A 14 -17.65 8.29 8.77
C GLU A 14 -16.77 7.05 9.02
N PRO A 15 -16.46 6.74 10.29
CA PRO A 15 -15.53 5.65 10.63
C PRO A 15 -15.99 4.28 10.12
N GLY A 16 -17.30 4.10 9.92
CA GLY A 16 -17.87 2.88 9.36
C GLY A 16 -17.59 2.69 7.86
N ASN A 17 -17.36 3.75 7.09
CA ASN A 17 -17.11 3.65 5.65
C ASN A 17 -15.64 3.35 5.36
N PHE A 18 -14.72 3.78 6.22
CA PHE A 18 -13.31 3.40 6.13
C PHE A 18 -13.12 1.89 6.22
N ASN A 19 -13.83 1.23 7.15
CA ASN A 19 -13.80 -0.23 7.28
C ASN A 19 -14.31 -0.93 6.02
N LYS A 20 -15.35 -0.41 5.36
CA LYS A 20 -15.86 -0.99 4.11
C LYS A 20 -14.84 -0.90 2.97
N ILE A 21 -14.12 0.22 2.86
CA ILE A 21 -13.05 0.38 1.88
C ILE A 21 -11.91 -0.59 2.18
N PHE A 22 -11.51 -0.70 3.45
CA PHE A 22 -10.47 -1.63 3.90
C PHE A 22 -10.82 -3.09 3.56
N TYR A 23 -12.03 -3.55 3.92
CA TYR A 23 -12.48 -4.89 3.58
C TYR A 23 -12.68 -5.10 2.08
N GLY A 24 -13.05 -4.05 1.33
CA GLY A 24 -13.12 -4.09 -0.14
C GLY A 24 -11.76 -4.29 -0.79
N VAL A 25 -10.73 -3.58 -0.32
CA VAL A 25 -9.34 -3.74 -0.78
C VAL A 25 -8.81 -5.12 -0.43
N ILE A 26 -9.06 -5.61 0.79
CA ILE A 26 -8.69 -6.98 1.19
C ILE A 26 -9.40 -8.00 0.30
N GLY A 27 -10.71 -7.85 0.08
CA GLY A 27 -11.49 -8.71 -0.79
C GLY A 27 -10.94 -8.74 -2.22
N LEU A 28 -10.54 -7.59 -2.77
CA LEU A 28 -9.91 -7.49 -4.09
C LEU A 28 -8.54 -8.18 -4.13
N CYS A 29 -7.70 -7.96 -3.11
CA CYS A 29 -6.40 -8.64 -2.99
C CYS A 29 -6.57 -10.16 -2.91
N VAL A 30 -7.52 -10.64 -2.11
CA VAL A 30 -7.84 -12.07 -2.00
C VAL A 30 -8.38 -12.58 -3.33
N LEU A 31 -9.29 -11.86 -3.99
CA LEU A 31 -9.85 -12.26 -5.28
C LEU A 31 -8.80 -12.33 -6.39
N ILE A 32 -7.80 -11.44 -6.39
CA ILE A 32 -6.69 -11.49 -7.35
C ILE A 32 -5.66 -12.57 -6.98
N ALA A 33 -5.46 -12.84 -5.69
CA ALA A 33 -4.55 -13.86 -5.20
C ALA A 33 -5.11 -15.28 -5.33
N LEU A 34 -6.42 -15.47 -5.14
CA LEU A 34 -7.13 -16.74 -5.22
C LEU A 34 -6.88 -17.48 -6.55
N PRO A 35 -7.03 -16.86 -7.73
CA PRO A 35 -6.77 -17.52 -8.99
C PRO A 35 -5.30 -17.86 -9.11
N LYS A 36 -4.35 -17.04 -8.62
CA LYS A 36 -2.92 -17.40 -8.60
C LYS A 36 -2.60 -18.61 -7.72
N ILE A 37 -3.29 -18.75 -6.58
CA ILE A 37 -3.17 -19.90 -5.67
C ILE A 37 -3.76 -21.16 -6.32
N LEU A 38 -4.86 -21.01 -7.06
CA LEU A 38 -5.51 -22.11 -7.77
C LEU A 38 -4.78 -22.47 -9.08
N THR A 39 -4.10 -21.50 -9.71
CA THR A 39 -3.30 -21.64 -10.92
C THR A 39 -1.81 -21.79 -10.58
N LEU A 40 -1.48 -22.73 -9.70
CA LEU A 40 -0.11 -23.27 -9.57
C LEU A 40 0.48 -23.75 -10.93
N LEU A 41 -0.33 -23.78 -11.99
CA LEU A 41 0.01 -24.12 -13.36
C LEU A 41 0.81 -23.04 -14.13
N ASP A 42 0.99 -21.82 -13.60
CA ASP A 42 1.85 -20.79 -14.22
C ASP A 42 3.35 -20.97 -13.89
N ILE A 43 3.68 -21.99 -13.09
CA ILE A 43 5.06 -22.50 -12.94
C ILE A 43 5.53 -23.17 -14.26
N LEU A 44 4.61 -23.61 -15.13
CA LEU A 44 4.94 -24.30 -16.39
C LEU A 44 4.96 -23.39 -17.64
N LEU A 45 4.38 -22.18 -17.59
CA LEU A 45 4.37 -21.25 -18.73
C LEU A 45 5.66 -20.41 -18.78
N TYR A 46 6.77 -21.11 -18.99
CA TYR A 46 7.88 -20.64 -19.81
C TYR A 46 8.46 -19.24 -19.50
N LYS A 47 8.95 -19.03 -18.27
CA LYS A 47 9.88 -17.91 -18.07
C LYS A 47 11.24 -18.28 -18.68
N GLN A 48 11.40 -17.91 -19.94
CA GLN A 48 12.65 -18.00 -20.70
C GLN A 48 13.67 -16.99 -20.16
N GLY A 49 14.16 -17.21 -18.94
CA GLY A 49 15.07 -16.29 -18.26
C GLY A 49 16.15 -17.05 -17.51
N ARG A 50 17.36 -17.03 -18.06
CA ARG A 50 18.57 -17.64 -17.48
C ARG A 50 19.03 -16.91 -16.22
N PHE A 51 18.23 -16.92 -15.15
CA PHE A 51 18.57 -16.28 -13.88
C PHE A 51 18.02 -17.10 -12.71
N VAL A 52 18.88 -17.92 -12.11
CA VAL A 52 18.57 -18.85 -11.00
C VAL A 52 18.02 -18.14 -9.76
N LEU A 53 18.30 -16.83 -9.60
CA LEU A 53 17.78 -16.00 -8.51
C LEU A 53 16.33 -15.54 -8.73
N ALA A 54 15.87 -15.48 -9.99
CA ALA A 54 14.51 -15.06 -10.35
C ALA A 54 13.47 -16.19 -10.24
N ASP A 55 13.93 -17.41 -9.94
CA ASP A 55 13.12 -18.62 -9.72
C ASP A 55 12.62 -18.74 -8.27
N PHE A 56 13.13 -17.90 -7.36
CA PHE A 56 12.50 -17.76 -6.05
C PHE A 56 11.15 -17.07 -6.25
N PHE A 57 10.07 -17.86 -6.24
CA PHE A 57 8.67 -17.42 -6.26
C PHE A 57 8.39 -16.26 -5.29
N VAL A 58 9.13 -16.23 -4.17
CA VAL A 58 9.01 -15.22 -3.11
C VAL A 58 9.80 -13.94 -3.41
N PHE A 59 10.75 -13.94 -4.35
CA PHE A 59 11.62 -12.80 -4.64
C PHE A 59 10.83 -11.53 -4.95
N TYR A 60 9.90 -11.59 -5.90
CA TYR A 60 9.13 -10.41 -6.31
C TYR A 60 8.20 -9.89 -5.20
N THR A 61 7.53 -10.79 -4.48
CA THR A 61 6.68 -10.44 -3.34
C THR A 61 7.51 -9.82 -2.21
N PHE A 62 8.66 -10.42 -1.90
CA PHE A 62 9.58 -9.93 -0.87
C PHE A 62 10.16 -8.57 -1.25
N PHE A 63 10.60 -8.38 -2.49
CA PHE A 63 11.10 -7.09 -2.97
C PHE A 63 10.02 -6.01 -2.97
N GLY A 64 8.77 -6.33 -3.31
CA GLY A 64 7.65 -5.40 -3.22
C GLY A 64 7.38 -4.95 -1.79
N VAL A 65 7.30 -5.91 -0.85
CA VAL A 65 7.11 -5.63 0.58
C VAL A 65 8.29 -4.83 1.14
N LEU A 66 9.51 -5.25 0.84
CA LEU A 66 10.73 -4.58 1.28
C LEU A 66 10.80 -3.14 0.75
N GLY A 67 10.50 -2.94 -0.54
CA GLY A 67 10.43 -1.62 -1.16
C GLY A 67 9.40 -0.72 -0.50
N TYR A 68 8.22 -1.24 -0.19
CA TYR A 68 7.16 -0.48 0.50
C TYR A 68 7.56 -0.09 1.93
N VAL A 69 8.14 -1.02 2.69
CA VAL A 69 8.65 -0.75 4.04
C VAL A 69 9.75 0.31 4.01
N VAL A 70 10.72 0.19 3.09
CA VAL A 70 11.78 1.18 2.90
C VAL A 70 11.21 2.55 2.56
N MET A 71 10.20 2.61 1.68
CA MET A 71 9.53 3.87 1.33
C MET A 71 8.93 4.55 2.56
N ILE A 72 8.19 3.81 3.40
CA ILE A 72 7.60 4.36 4.64
C ILE A 72 8.69 4.93 5.54
N PHE A 73 9.79 4.21 5.75
CA PHE A 73 10.90 4.72 6.56
C PHE A 73 11.53 5.98 5.96
N LEU A 74 11.67 6.02 4.63
CA LEU A 74 12.17 7.19 3.92
C LEU A 74 11.24 8.39 4.11
N ALA A 75 9.93 8.21 3.97
CA ALA A 75 8.93 9.25 4.19
C ALA A 75 8.92 9.75 5.64
N LYS A 76 9.06 8.86 6.62
CA LYS A 76 9.17 9.24 8.05
C LYS A 76 10.46 10.03 8.32
N LYS A 77 11.58 9.62 7.74
CA LYS A 77 12.85 10.39 7.83
C LYS A 77 12.74 11.73 7.14
N LEU A 78 12.12 11.78 5.96
CA LEU A 78 11.87 13.03 5.24
C LEU A 78 10.98 13.97 6.04
N ARG A 79 9.94 13.44 6.71
CA ARG A 79 9.11 14.23 7.64
C ARG A 79 9.96 14.84 8.75
N ALA A 80 10.82 14.05 9.41
CA ALA A 80 11.69 14.57 10.45
C ALA A 80 12.72 15.60 9.92
N PHE A 81 13.20 15.43 8.69
CA PHE A 81 14.12 16.37 8.06
C PHE A 81 13.43 17.67 7.59
N LEU A 82 12.19 17.56 7.12
CA LEU A 82 11.39 18.69 6.62
C LEU A 82 10.71 19.46 7.77
N MET A 83 10.47 18.81 8.91
CA MET A 83 9.93 19.45 10.10
C MET A 83 11.00 20.40 10.65
N ARG A 84 10.89 21.66 10.22
CA ARG A 84 11.66 22.81 10.67
C ARG A 84 11.32 23.11 12.12
N ASP A 85 12.29 23.53 12.92
CA ASP A 85 12.08 23.99 14.29
C ASP A 85 10.95 25.05 14.34
N GLU A 86 9.99 24.84 15.23
CA GLU A 86 8.82 25.69 15.43
C GLU A 86 9.11 26.91 16.32
N ASP A 87 10.32 27.47 16.25
CA ASP A 87 10.74 28.65 17.04
C ASP A 87 10.11 29.96 16.49
N TYR A 88 8.90 29.89 15.90
CA TYR A 88 8.22 31.06 15.30
C TYR A 88 7.40 31.86 16.33
N TYR A 89 7.30 31.40 17.58
CA TYR A 89 6.62 32.11 18.65
C TYR A 89 7.46 32.27 19.93
N ASP A 90 8.76 31.97 19.86
CA ASP A 90 9.73 32.40 20.88
C ASP A 90 10.28 33.80 20.59
#